data_AF-A0AAJ1BYJ7-F1
#
_entry.id   AF-A0AAJ1BYJ7-F1
#
_cell.length_a   1.000
_cell.length_b   1.000
_cell.length_c   1.000
_cell.angle_alpha   90.00
_cell.angle_beta   90.00
_cell.angle_gamma   90.00
#
_symmetry.space_group_name_H-M   'P 1'
#
loop_
_entity.id
_entity.type
_entity.pdbx_description
1 polymer ?
#
loop_
_entity_poly.entity_id
_entity_poly.type
_entity_poly.pdbx_seq_one_letter_code
_entity_poly.pdbx_strand_id
1 'polypeptide(L)'
;MKMSLKHLFPIALPLIGFLLAAPAADTASARNSGGTIMLVAAQTCKQVSSCQEAVELWCNGYRRADADKDGIPCENICHSLEQVEEIRSAIGC
;
A
#
# COMPACT_ATOMS: atom_id res chain seq x y z
N MET A 1 -7.13 -38.02 -20.27
CA MET A 1 -8.49 -38.63 -20.22
C MET A 1 -8.37 -40.03 -19.62
N LYS A 2 -9.35 -40.44 -18.79
CA LYS A 2 -9.44 -41.65 -17.92
C LYS A 2 -9.02 -41.36 -16.46
N MET A 3 -9.89 -40.72 -15.67
CA MET A 3 -11.06 -41.28 -14.95
C MET A 3 -10.66 -42.04 -13.68
N SER A 4 -10.57 -41.27 -12.59
CA SER A 4 -11.18 -41.47 -11.27
C SER A 4 -11.55 -42.90 -10.88
N LEU A 5 -10.84 -43.44 -9.88
CA LEU A 5 -11.11 -44.73 -9.26
C LEU A 5 -11.32 -44.59 -7.73
N LYS A 6 -12.57 -44.24 -7.38
CA LYS A 6 -13.45 -44.89 -6.39
C LYS A 6 -12.81 -45.63 -5.20
N HIS A 7 -12.49 -44.93 -4.11
CA HIS A 7 -12.50 -45.47 -2.73
C HIS A 7 -13.16 -44.39 -1.85
N LEU A 8 -14.47 -44.43 -1.56
CA LEU A 8 -15.18 -45.35 -0.65
C LEU A 8 -14.51 -45.47 0.73
N PHE A 9 -14.58 -44.41 1.53
CA PHE A 9 -14.44 -44.49 3.00
C PHE A 9 -15.71 -43.93 3.65
N PRO A 10 -16.63 -44.78 4.11
CA PRO A 10 -17.76 -44.38 4.93
C PRO A 10 -17.43 -44.63 6.40
N ILE A 11 -16.89 -43.64 7.13
CA ILE A 11 -16.78 -43.77 8.58
C ILE A 11 -17.13 -42.45 9.27
N ALA A 12 -18.33 -42.47 9.84
CA ALA A 12 -18.74 -41.80 11.06
C ALA A 12 -18.55 -40.28 11.16
N LEU A 13 -19.68 -39.60 10.96
CA LEU A 13 -20.12 -38.51 11.83
C LEU A 13 -19.70 -38.82 13.29
N PRO A 14 -19.09 -37.84 13.97
CA PRO A 14 -19.74 -37.45 15.20
C PRO A 14 -20.08 -35.97 15.13
N LEU A 15 -21.38 -35.77 15.15
CA LEU A 15 -22.07 -34.57 15.55
C LEU A 15 -21.68 -34.31 17.03
N ILE A 16 -20.51 -33.74 17.27
CA ILE A 16 -20.11 -33.22 18.59
C ILE A 16 -20.21 -31.71 18.51
N GLY A 17 -21.43 -31.24 18.77
CA GLY A 17 -21.61 -29.95 19.40
C GLY A 17 -21.02 -30.06 20.81
N PHE A 18 -19.90 -29.36 21.04
CA PHE A 18 -19.49 -29.00 22.38
C PHE A 18 -19.56 -27.47 22.48
N LEU A 19 -20.62 -27.03 23.14
CA LEU A 19 -20.85 -25.68 23.62
C LEU A 19 -19.69 -25.25 24.55
N LEU A 20 -19.22 -24.01 24.32
CA LEU A 20 -18.81 -23.02 25.32
C LEU A 20 -17.75 -23.40 26.36
N ALA A 21 -16.53 -22.87 26.17
CA ALA A 21 -15.83 -22.09 27.21
C ALA A 21 -14.59 -21.42 26.59
N ALA A 22 -14.73 -20.17 26.16
CA ALA A 22 -13.57 -19.31 25.87
C ALA A 22 -13.12 -18.65 27.18
N PRO A 23 -11.88 -18.82 27.66
CA PRO A 23 -11.30 -17.87 28.59
C PRO A 23 -10.93 -16.62 27.80
N ALA A 24 -11.81 -15.62 27.83
CA ALA A 24 -11.43 -14.25 27.47
C ALA A 24 -10.48 -13.74 28.56
N ALA A 25 -9.18 -13.83 28.28
CA ALA A 25 -8.15 -13.14 29.02
C ALA A 25 -7.17 -12.50 28.03
N ASP A 26 -7.72 -11.71 27.10
CA ASP A 26 -6.94 -10.68 26.44
C ASP A 26 -6.63 -9.62 27.49
N THR A 27 -5.54 -9.78 28.22
CA THR A 27 -4.89 -8.64 28.87
C THR A 27 -4.49 -7.70 27.74
N ALA A 28 -5.35 -6.72 27.48
CA ALA A 28 -5.02 -5.54 26.70
C ALA A 28 -3.86 -4.83 27.41
N SER A 29 -2.63 -5.27 27.12
CA SER A 29 -1.42 -4.55 27.44
C SER A 29 -1.43 -3.31 26.55
N ALA A 30 -2.12 -2.27 27.02
CA ALA A 30 -2.00 -0.92 26.51
C ALA A 30 -0.55 -0.48 26.68
N ARG A 31 0.30 -0.83 25.71
CA ARG A 31 1.56 -0.13 25.49
C ARG A 31 1.15 1.27 25.03
N ASN A 32 0.96 2.16 25.99
CA ASN A 32 1.10 3.59 25.77
C ASN A 32 2.59 3.84 25.47
N SER A 33 3.04 3.35 24.32
CA SER A 33 4.26 3.84 23.71
C SER A 33 3.90 5.25 23.27
N GLY A 34 4.19 6.21 24.14
CA GLY A 34 4.29 7.62 23.82
C GLY A 34 5.40 7.81 22.78
N GLY A 35 5.21 7.23 21.61
CA GLY A 35 5.99 7.51 20.43
C GLY A 35 5.59 8.92 20.04
N THR A 36 6.54 9.83 20.18
CA THR A 36 6.46 11.16 19.57
C THR A 36 6.06 10.96 18.11
N ILE A 37 4.82 11.27 17.76
CA ILE A 37 4.37 11.30 16.37
C ILE A 37 5.06 12.52 15.77
N MET A 38 6.26 12.29 15.22
CA MET A 38 6.92 13.22 14.33
C MET A 38 6.02 13.37 13.10
N LEU A 39 5.24 14.46 13.05
CA LEU A 39 4.53 14.84 11.84
C LEU A 39 5.59 15.25 10.81
N VAL A 40 5.93 14.34 9.90
CA VAL A 40 6.66 14.72 8.69
C VAL A 40 5.68 15.52 7.84
N ALA A 41 5.96 16.82 7.67
CA ALA A 41 5.19 17.63 6.74
C ALA A 41 5.35 17.03 5.34
N ALA A 42 4.25 16.60 4.73
CA ALA A 42 4.28 16.12 3.36
C ALA A 42 4.75 17.26 2.45
N GLN A 43 5.81 17.02 1.68
CA GLN A 43 6.22 17.95 0.64
C GLN A 43 5.10 18.06 -0.40
N THR A 44 4.88 19.27 -0.90
CA THR A 44 3.89 19.61 -1.92
C THR A 44 4.59 20.20 -3.13
N CYS A 45 3.89 20.31 -4.26
CA CYS A 45 4.43 20.94 -5.47
C CYS A 45 4.98 22.37 -5.27
N LYS A 46 4.57 23.07 -4.20
CA LYS A 46 5.07 24.43 -3.89
C LYS A 46 6.43 24.44 -3.18
N GLN A 47 6.90 23.28 -2.73
CA GLN A 47 8.13 23.14 -1.94
C GLN A 47 9.29 22.56 -2.75
N VAL A 48 8.99 21.93 -3.89
CA VAL A 48 10.00 21.46 -4.85
C VAL A 48 10.41 22.59 -5.78
N SER A 49 11.67 22.57 -6.21
CA SER A 49 12.29 23.64 -7.00
C SER A 49 12.67 23.22 -8.42
N SER A 50 12.66 21.91 -8.69
CA SER A 50 13.01 21.34 -9.99
C SER A 50 12.02 20.27 -10.41
N CYS A 51 11.95 20.01 -11.73
CA CYS A 51 11.09 18.93 -12.24
C CYS A 51 11.59 17.58 -11.71
N GLN A 52 12.90 17.39 -11.52
CA GLN A 52 13.44 16.18 -10.91
C GLN A 52 12.88 15.94 -9.50
N GLU A 53 12.95 16.94 -8.61
CA GLU A 53 12.37 16.83 -7.26
C GLU A 53 10.85 16.59 -7.30
N ALA A 54 10.15 17.17 -8.28
CA ALA A 54 8.71 16.93 -8.47
C ALA A 54 8.40 15.48 -8.87
N VAL A 55 9.20 14.89 -9.77
CA VAL A 55 9.07 13.49 -10.17
C VAL A 55 9.42 12.56 -9.00
N GLU A 56 10.49 12.85 -8.25
CA GLU A 56 10.85 12.10 -7.04
C GLU A 56 9.71 12.16 -6.00
N LEU A 57 9.12 13.34 -5.77
CA LEU A 57 7.98 13.51 -4.89
C LEU A 57 6.78 12.67 -5.33
N TRP A 58 6.49 12.67 -6.63
CA TRP A 58 5.41 11.86 -7.20
C TRP A 58 5.66 10.36 -7.03
N CYS A 59 6.86 9.90 -7.35
CA CYS A 59 7.28 8.50 -7.21
C CYS A 59 7.30 8.03 -5.75
N ASN A 60 7.51 8.92 -4.79
CA ASN A 60 7.36 8.65 -3.36
C ASN A 60 5.88 8.56 -2.90
N GLY A 61 4.93 8.59 -3.83
CA GLY A 61 3.52 8.34 -3.57
C GLY A 61 2.67 9.59 -3.36
N TYR A 62 3.20 10.80 -3.61
CA TYR A 62 2.39 12.01 -3.60
C TYR A 62 1.50 12.08 -4.84
N ARG A 63 0.39 11.34 -4.81
CA ARG A 63 -0.58 11.21 -5.93
C ARG A 63 -1.15 12.52 -6.43
N ARG A 64 -1.10 13.59 -5.63
CA ARG A 64 -1.61 14.91 -5.99
C ARG A 64 -0.60 15.75 -6.77
N ALA A 65 0.62 15.24 -6.98
CA ALA A 65 1.56 15.81 -7.92
C ALA A 65 0.96 15.85 -9.33
N ASP A 66 0.31 14.76 -9.75
CA ASP A 66 -0.41 14.61 -11.03
C ASP A 66 -1.90 14.39 -10.73
N ALA A 67 -2.61 15.48 -10.45
CA ALA A 67 -3.99 15.42 -9.95
C ALA A 67 -5.02 15.13 -11.07
N ASP A 68 -4.72 15.59 -12.28
CA ASP A 68 -5.50 15.46 -13.50
C ASP A 68 -5.13 14.23 -14.34
N LYS A 69 -4.01 13.56 -14.02
CA LYS A 69 -3.58 12.25 -14.55
C LYS A 69 -3.15 12.30 -16.01
N ASP A 70 -2.53 13.41 -16.41
CA ASP A 70 -1.97 13.57 -17.74
C ASP A 70 -0.52 13.01 -17.83
N GLY A 71 0.04 12.62 -16.69
CA GLY A 71 1.41 12.11 -16.56
C GLY A 71 2.45 13.20 -16.31
N ILE A 72 2.05 14.44 -16.04
CA ILE A 72 2.93 15.57 -15.78
C ILE A 72 2.76 16.04 -14.33
N PRO A 73 3.63 15.60 -13.40
CA PRO A 73 3.55 16.03 -12.01
C PRO A 73 3.95 17.50 -11.86
N CYS A 74 3.21 18.25 -11.04
CA CYS A 74 3.54 19.62 -10.67
C CYS A 74 3.88 20.51 -11.89
N GLU A 75 2.92 20.66 -12.81
CA GLU A 75 3.02 21.38 -14.10
C GLU A 75 3.62 22.82 -14.05
N ASN A 76 3.67 23.43 -12.87
CA ASN A 76 4.36 24.70 -12.66
C ASN A 76 5.89 24.60 -12.91
N ILE A 77 6.47 23.39 -12.86
CA ILE A 77 7.91 23.16 -12.96
C ILE A 77 8.23 22.07 -14.00
N CYS A 78 7.42 21.02 -14.12
CA CYS A 78 7.52 20.08 -15.23
C CYS A 78 6.66 20.57 -16.39
N HIS A 79 7.20 20.58 -17.61
CA HIS A 79 6.53 21.22 -18.75
C HIS A 79 6.17 20.27 -19.89
N SER A 80 6.60 19.01 -19.84
CA SER A 80 6.24 18.00 -20.83
C SER A 80 6.32 16.58 -20.28
N LEU A 81 5.52 15.69 -20.87
CA LEU A 81 5.58 14.25 -20.59
C LEU A 81 6.95 13.65 -20.93
N GLU A 82 7.58 14.13 -22.02
CA GLU A 82 8.92 13.70 -22.44
C GLU A 82 9.98 13.97 -21.36
N GLN A 83 9.98 15.18 -20.80
CA GLN A 83 10.89 15.55 -19.70
C GLN A 83 10.68 14.64 -18.48
N VAL A 84 9.42 14.38 -18.13
CA VAL A 84 9.07 13.54 -16.98
C VAL A 84 9.53 12.11 -17.20
N GLU A 85 9.30 11.55 -18.39
CA GLU A 85 9.69 10.17 -18.70
C GLU A 85 11.21 9.99 -18.76
N GLU A 86 11.95 10.99 -19.27
CA GLU A 86 13.41 11.01 -19.22
C GLU A 86 13.91 10.93 -17.77
N ILE A 87 13.35 11.77 -16.87
CA ILE A 87 13.71 11.78 -15.45
C ILE A 87 13.34 10.45 -14.79
N ARG A 88 12.15 9.93 -15.05
CA ARG A 88 11.67 8.64 -14.53
C ARG A 88 12.61 7.50 -14.90
N SER A 89 12.96 7.41 -16.18
CA SER A 89 13.96 6.47 -16.69
C SER A 89 15.32 6.61 -16.00
N ALA A 90 15.76 7.86 -15.74
CA ALA A 90 17.02 8.13 -15.06
C ALA A 90 17.02 7.73 -13.57
N ILE A 91 15.91 7.93 -12.86
CA ILE A 91 15.82 7.64 -11.40
C ILE A 91 15.29 6.24 -11.08
N GLY A 92 14.68 5.54 -12.04
CA GLY A 92 14.20 4.17 -11.88
C GLY A 92 12.83 4.05 -11.18
N CYS A 93 11.93 4.99 -11.44
CA CYS A 93 10.49 4.87 -11.19
C CYS A 93 9.72 5.17 -12.48
#